data_AF-A0A959ESS4-F1
#
_entry.id   AF-A0A959ESS4-F1
#
_cell.length_a   1.000
_cell.length_b   1.000
_cell.length_c   1.000
_cell.angle_alpha   90.00
_cell.angle_beta   90.00
_cell.angle_gamma   90.00
#
_symmetry.space_group_name_H-M   'P 1'
#
loop_
_entity.id
_entity.type
_entity.pdbx_description
1 polymer ?
#
loop_
_entity_poly.entity_id
_entity_poly.type
_entity_poly.pdbx_seq_one_letter_code
_entity_poly.pdbx_strand_id
1 'polypeptide(L)'
;PVDWHESHVLNGEVGDFVTIVRKGKGTDDWYLGSITDENARQLEVELDFLDDDRAYTATIYADAPDAHWNDNPTAYVITQEPVKKGEKLRLDLAAGGGVAIRFAPTN
;
A
#
# COMPACT_ATOMS: atom_id res chain seq x y z
N PRO A 1 -5.66 -4.81 -11.19
CA PRO A 1 -5.47 -5.03 -12.64
C PRO A 1 -4.24 -5.95 -12.83
N VAL A 2 -3.97 -6.41 -14.05
CA VAL A 2 -2.83 -7.31 -14.36
C VAL A 2 -1.90 -6.77 -15.44
N ASP A 3 -2.23 -5.61 -16.03
CA ASP A 3 -1.41 -4.86 -16.99
C ASP A 3 -1.21 -3.43 -16.43
N TRP A 4 0.01 -2.92 -16.55
CA TRP A 4 0.48 -1.74 -15.83
C TRP A 4 1.04 -0.71 -16.81
N HIS A 5 0.69 0.56 -16.62
CA HIS A 5 1.29 1.67 -17.37
C HIS A 5 2.71 1.93 -16.87
N GLU A 6 2.87 1.99 -15.55
CA GLU A 6 4.14 2.20 -14.87
C GLU A 6 4.20 1.48 -13.53
N SER A 7 5.41 1.31 -13.01
CA SER A 7 5.70 0.61 -11.77
C SER A 7 6.92 1.21 -11.10
N HIS A 8 6.82 1.51 -9.81
CA HIS A 8 7.89 2.08 -9.00
C HIS A 8 8.11 1.21 -7.77
N VAL A 9 9.38 0.87 -7.49
CA VAL A 9 9.78 0.32 -6.20
C VAL A 9 10.09 1.52 -5.30
N LEU A 10 9.29 1.72 -4.27
CA LEU A 10 9.39 2.89 -3.40
C LEU A 10 10.47 2.72 -2.35
N ASN A 11 10.56 1.52 -1.77
CA ASN A 11 11.60 1.11 -0.84
C ASN A 11 11.65 -0.43 -0.75
N GLY A 12 12.72 -0.94 -0.17
CA GLY A 12 12.85 -2.35 0.13
C GLY A 12 14.26 -2.73 0.55
N GLU A 13 14.35 -3.87 1.19
CA GLU A 13 15.59 -4.50 1.62
C GLU A 13 15.49 -6.00 1.34
N VAL A 14 16.53 -6.56 0.72
CA VAL A 14 16.51 -7.96 0.25
C VAL A 14 16.45 -8.90 1.46
N GLY A 15 15.40 -9.72 1.51
CA GLY A 15 15.15 -10.64 2.63
C GLY A 15 14.19 -10.08 3.68
N ASP A 16 13.89 -8.78 3.62
CA ASP A 16 13.25 -8.07 4.71
C ASP A 16 11.88 -7.51 4.32
N PHE A 17 11.81 -6.62 3.33
CA PHE A 17 10.54 -6.02 2.90
C PHE A 17 10.65 -5.41 1.51
N VAL A 18 9.51 -5.15 0.88
CA VAL A 18 9.43 -4.37 -0.35
C VAL A 18 8.11 -3.64 -0.44
N THR A 19 8.14 -2.39 -0.89
CA THR A 19 6.94 -1.61 -1.24
C THR A 19 6.97 -1.24 -2.71
N ILE A 20 5.94 -1.64 -3.45
CA ILE A 20 5.80 -1.37 -4.88
C ILE A 20 4.48 -0.66 -5.13
N VAL A 21 4.51 0.36 -5.98
CA VAL A 21 3.32 1.02 -6.49
C VAL A 21 3.25 0.92 -8.00
N ARG A 22 2.05 0.75 -8.56
CA ARG A 22 1.82 0.58 -10.00
C ARG A 22 0.56 1.30 -10.46
N LYS A 23 0.62 1.96 -11.61
CA LYS A 23 -0.56 2.57 -12.27
C LYS A 23 -1.19 1.57 -13.23
N GLY A 24 -2.49 1.33 -13.10
CA GLY A 24 -3.21 0.43 -14.01
C GLY A 24 -3.21 0.97 -15.44
N LYS A 25 -2.90 0.13 -16.43
CA LYS A 25 -2.87 0.58 -17.82
C LYS A 25 -4.27 0.92 -18.32
N GLY A 26 -4.44 2.09 -18.93
CA GLY A 26 -5.74 2.58 -19.41
C GLY A 26 -6.69 2.99 -18.27
N THR A 27 -6.15 3.15 -17.05
CA THR A 27 -6.88 3.61 -15.87
C THR A 27 -6.09 4.71 -15.19
N ASP A 28 -6.77 5.49 -14.35
CA ASP A 28 -6.13 6.48 -13.49
C ASP A 28 -5.89 5.95 -12.06
N ASP A 29 -6.19 4.66 -11.84
CA ASP A 29 -6.04 4.01 -10.55
C ASP A 29 -4.59 3.63 -10.29
N TRP A 30 -4.14 3.88 -9.07
CA TRP A 30 -2.88 3.40 -8.54
C TRP A 30 -3.10 2.25 -7.55
N TYR A 31 -2.11 1.35 -7.49
CA TYR A 31 -2.13 0.20 -6.61
C TYR A 31 -0.80 0.08 -5.90
N LEU A 32 -0.81 0.08 -4.57
CA LEU A 32 0.37 -0.16 -3.73
C LEU A 32 0.25 -1.53 -3.07
N GLY A 33 1.36 -2.26 -3.03
CA GLY A 33 1.52 -3.45 -2.21
C GLY A 33 2.81 -3.33 -1.40
N SER A 34 2.74 -3.60 -0.11
CA SER A 34 3.91 -3.77 0.76
C SER A 34 3.81 -5.09 1.51
N ILE A 35 4.93 -5.79 1.63
CA ILE A 35 5.05 -7.06 2.36
C ILE A 35 6.31 -7.03 3.22
N THR A 36 6.29 -7.77 4.33
CA THR A 36 7.43 -7.92 5.25
C THR A 36 7.78 -9.40 5.47
N ASP A 37 8.92 -9.63 6.09
CA ASP A 37 9.43 -10.92 6.59
C ASP A 37 8.83 -11.29 7.95
N GLU A 38 9.49 -12.16 8.72
CA GLU A 38 9.05 -12.54 10.07
C GLU A 38 9.02 -11.39 11.09
N ASN A 39 9.57 -10.22 10.76
CA ASN A 39 9.62 -9.07 11.65
C ASN A 39 8.49 -8.10 11.31
N ALA A 40 7.78 -7.62 12.33
CA ALA A 40 6.82 -6.54 12.17
C ALA A 40 7.55 -5.23 11.81
N ARG A 41 6.98 -4.44 10.90
CA ARG A 41 7.63 -3.23 10.38
C ARG A 41 6.65 -2.08 10.29
N GLN A 42 7.20 -0.87 10.46
CA GLN A 42 6.49 0.37 10.28
C GLN A 42 7.21 1.16 9.19
N LEU A 43 6.49 1.46 8.11
CA LEU A 43 7.03 2.17 6.96
C LEU A 43 6.26 3.48 6.76
N GLU A 44 6.96 4.51 6.29
CA GLU A 44 6.35 5.74 5.81
C GLU A 44 6.54 5.82 4.30
N VAL A 45 5.45 6.06 3.58
CA VAL A 45 5.45 6.16 2.12
C VAL A 45 4.99 7.54 1.71
N GLU A 46 5.82 8.23 0.93
CA GLU A 46 5.45 9.49 0.28
C GLU A 46 4.60 9.20 -0.97
N LEU A 47 3.45 9.85 -1.07
CA LEU A 47 2.47 9.66 -2.14
C LEU A 47 2.79 10.52 -3.39
N ASP A 48 4.06 10.80 -3.63
CA ASP A 48 4.53 11.66 -4.73
C ASP A 48 4.32 11.06 -6.13
N PHE A 49 4.00 9.77 -6.20
CA PHE A 49 3.62 9.09 -7.43
C PHE A 49 2.22 9.46 -7.91
N LEU A 50 1.36 10.02 -7.05
CA LEU A 50 0.00 10.41 -7.44
C LEU A 50 0.03 11.57 -8.45
N ASP A 51 -1.03 11.67 -9.26
CA ASP A 51 -1.14 12.72 -10.27
C ASP A 51 -1.31 14.09 -9.61
N ASP A 52 -0.69 15.13 -10.18
CA ASP A 52 -0.81 16.51 -9.71
C ASP A 52 -2.26 17.01 -9.77
N ASP A 53 -2.63 17.88 -8.82
CA ASP A 53 -3.96 18.49 -8.70
C ASP A 53 -5.14 17.50 -8.67
N ARG A 54 -4.88 16.25 -8.28
CA ARG A 54 -5.87 15.18 -8.22
C ARG A 54 -5.98 14.60 -6.82
N ALA A 55 -7.22 14.46 -6.35
CA ALA A 55 -7.54 13.75 -5.12
C ALA A 55 -7.91 12.30 -5.42
N TYR A 56 -7.62 11.42 -4.47
CA TYR A 56 -7.87 9.99 -4.55
C TYR A 56 -8.54 9.50 -3.28
N THR A 57 -9.40 8.50 -3.40
CA THR A 57 -9.81 7.66 -2.26
C THR A 57 -8.85 6.48 -2.17
N ALA A 58 -8.05 6.44 -1.11
CA ALA A 58 -7.25 5.27 -0.76
C ALA A 58 -8.14 4.25 -0.05
N THR A 59 -8.34 3.08 -0.66
CA THR A 59 -8.93 1.91 0.02
C THR A 59 -7.79 1.03 0.49
N ILE A 60 -7.62 0.93 1.81
CA ILE A 60 -6.48 0.31 2.46
C ILE A 60 -6.92 -1.03 3.05
N TYR A 61 -6.29 -2.12 2.62
CA TYR A 61 -6.44 -3.46 3.15
C TYR A 61 -5.17 -3.77 3.94
N ALA A 62 -5.22 -3.67 5.26
CA ALA A 62 -4.07 -3.80 6.14
C ALA A 62 -4.28 -4.90 7.17
N ASP A 63 -3.18 -5.45 7.68
CA ASP A 63 -3.18 -6.30 8.86
C ASP A 63 -3.92 -5.61 10.03
N ALA A 64 -4.71 -6.38 10.79
CA ALA A 64 -5.28 -5.88 12.03
C ALA A 64 -4.19 -5.72 13.12
N PRO A 65 -4.42 -4.92 14.17
CA PRO A 65 -3.43 -4.71 15.24
C PRO A 65 -2.95 -6.00 15.95
N ASP A 66 -3.75 -7.07 15.92
CA ASP A 66 -3.49 -8.38 16.50
C ASP A 66 -3.24 -9.47 15.45
N ALA A 67 -2.97 -9.09 14.20
CA ALA A 67 -2.63 -10.03 13.13
C ALA A 67 -1.25 -10.66 13.37
N HIS A 68 -1.14 -11.95 13.05
CA HIS A 68 0.12 -12.68 13.10
C HIS A 68 0.04 -13.88 12.17
N TRP A 69 1.07 -14.12 11.35
CA TRP A 69 1.04 -15.18 10.33
C TRP A 69 0.76 -16.59 10.88
N ASN A 70 1.16 -16.87 12.14
CA ASN A 70 0.95 -18.17 12.76
C ASN A 70 -0.32 -18.24 13.62
N ASP A 71 -0.58 -17.20 14.41
CA ASP A 71 -1.59 -17.25 15.47
C ASP A 71 -2.93 -16.63 15.04
N ASN A 72 -2.91 -15.66 14.12
CA ASN A 72 -4.09 -14.94 13.66
C ASN A 72 -3.93 -14.42 12.20
N PRO A 73 -3.79 -15.31 11.21
CA PRO A 73 -3.38 -14.93 9.84
C PRO A 73 -4.49 -14.26 9.01
N THR A 74 -5.74 -14.33 9.46
CA THR A 74 -6.90 -13.81 8.71
C THR A 74 -7.42 -12.48 9.24
N ALA A 75 -6.75 -11.89 10.23
CA ALA A 75 -7.18 -10.62 10.81
C ALA A 75 -6.68 -9.44 9.98
N TYR A 76 -7.62 -8.75 9.35
CA TYR A 76 -7.35 -7.56 8.54
C TYR A 76 -8.43 -6.50 8.75
N VAL A 77 -8.09 -5.26 8.45
CA VAL A 77 -8.99 -4.12 8.45
C VAL A 77 -9.05 -3.50 7.05
N ILE A 78 -10.23 -3.03 6.69
CA ILE A 78 -10.44 -2.25 5.46
C ILE A 78 -10.86 -0.85 5.87
N THR A 79 -10.10 0.15 5.46
CA THR A 79 -10.41 1.55 5.70
C THR A 79 -10.39 2.32 4.38
N GLN A 80 -11.02 3.50 4.39
CA GLN A 80 -11.00 4.41 3.26
C GLN A 80 -10.71 5.82 3.76
N GLU A 81 -9.79 6.50 3.08
CA GLU A 81 -9.46 7.90 3.36
C GLU A 81 -9.12 8.67 2.09
N PRO A 82 -9.46 9.98 2.03
CA PRO A 82 -9.04 10.84 0.94
C PRO A 82 -7.55 11.14 1.08
N VAL A 83 -6.82 11.04 -0.02
CA VAL A 83 -5.39 11.37 -0.10
C VAL A 83 -5.06 12.16 -1.36
N LYS A 84 -3.93 12.84 -1.34
CA LYS A 84 -3.37 13.58 -2.48
C LYS A 84 -1.86 13.44 -2.56
N LYS A 85 -1.29 13.84 -3.70
CA LYS A 85 0.15 13.92 -3.91
C LYS A 85 0.84 14.75 -2.81
N GLY A 86 2.02 14.32 -2.38
CA GLY A 86 2.81 14.99 -1.34
C GLY A 86 2.44 14.62 0.09
N GLU A 87 1.34 13.88 0.30
CA GLU A 87 1.03 13.33 1.62
C GLU A 87 1.89 12.10 1.95
N LYS A 88 1.95 11.77 3.24
CA LYS A 88 2.66 10.62 3.77
C LYS A 88 1.64 9.64 4.32
N LEU A 89 1.78 8.38 3.93
CA LEU A 89 0.97 7.29 4.44
C LEU A 89 1.83 6.36 5.28
N ARG A 90 1.35 6.08 6.50
CA ARG A 90 1.98 5.13 7.40
C ARG A 90 1.44 3.73 7.13
N LEU A 91 2.34 2.77 6.98
CA LEU A 91 2.04 1.36 6.80
C LEU A 91 2.55 0.59 8.01
N ASP A 92 1.63 0.01 8.79
CA ASP A 92 1.95 -0.92 9.87
C ASP A 92 1.77 -2.35 9.34
N LEU A 93 2.88 -3.11 9.26
CA LEU A 93 2.93 -4.48 8.76
C LEU A 93 3.12 -5.43 9.94
N ALA A 94 2.21 -6.38 10.11
CA ALA A 94 2.39 -7.45 11.07
C ALA A 94 3.51 -8.40 10.61
N ALA A 95 4.04 -9.22 11.53
CA ALA A 95 5.03 -10.24 11.19
C ALA A 95 4.46 -11.23 10.15
N GLY A 96 5.16 -11.38 9.02
CA GLY A 96 4.75 -12.17 7.85
C GLY A 96 3.57 -11.57 7.09
N GLY A 97 3.25 -10.30 7.35
CA GLY A 97 2.06 -9.62 6.89
C GLY A 97 2.30 -8.66 5.72
N GLY A 98 1.35 -7.76 5.52
CA GLY A 98 1.26 -6.94 4.33
C GLY A 98 0.19 -5.86 4.38
N VAL A 99 0.27 -4.96 3.40
CA VAL A 99 -0.81 -4.02 3.09
C VAL A 99 -0.98 -3.93 1.57
N ALA A 100 -2.24 -3.87 1.14
CA ALA A 100 -2.61 -3.57 -0.23
C ALA A 100 -3.48 -2.32 -0.25
N ILE A 101 -3.23 -1.42 -1.20
CA ILE A 101 -3.97 -0.16 -1.30
C ILE A 101 -4.37 0.07 -2.75
N ARG A 102 -5.62 0.44 -2.96
CA ARG A 102 -6.10 1.00 -4.23
C ARG A 102 -6.35 2.48 -4.04
N PHE A 103 -5.75 3.31 -4.87
CA PHE A 103 -6.05 4.73 -4.97
C PHE A 103 -6.91 4.94 -6.22
N ALA A 104 -8.18 5.27 -6.01
CA ALA A 104 -9.11 5.58 -7.09
C ALA A 104 -9.35 7.10 -7.10
N PRO A 105 -9.25 7.78 -8.25
CA PRO A 105 -9.53 9.21 -8.31
C PRO A 105 -10.91 9.57 -7.79
N THR A 106 -10.99 10.65 -7.01
CA THR A 106 -12.26 11.30 -6.66
C THR A 106 -12.65 12.27 -7.76
N ASN A 107 -13.89 12.18 -8.25
CA ASN A 107 -14.45 13.14 -9.20
C ASN A 107 -14.73 14.50 -8.57
#